data_AF-A0A6P0YUA3-F1
#
_entry.id   AF-A0A6P0YUA3-F1
#
_cell.length_a   1.000
_cell.length_b   1.000
_cell.length_c   1.000
_cell.angle_alpha   90.00
_cell.angle_beta   90.00
_cell.angle_gamma   90.00
#
_symmetry.space_group_name_H-M   'P 1'
#
loop_
_entity.id
_entity.type
_entity.pdbx_description
1 polymer ?
#
loop_
_entity_poly.entity_id
_entity_poly.type
_entity_poly.pdbx_seq_one_letter_code
_entity_poly.pdbx_strand_id
1 'polypeptide(L)'
;MTLYQRFLDYAIAQLDEHLDLRPYPIPEGFETKSAIVGKGKHQNEVQTDSYGACSTKLRQIRAAHVKGGSALQVLNFVIFPHLNYNLPFFGADLVTLPGGHLIAIDMQPLFRDDP
;
A
#
# COMPACT_ATOMS: atom_id res chain seq x y z
N MET A 1 3.92 16.42 -3.24
CA MET A 1 2.94 15.36 -2.90
C MET A 1 2.70 14.54 -4.17
N THR A 2 2.91 13.22 -4.11
CA THR A 2 2.76 12.36 -5.31
C THR A 2 1.30 12.00 -5.57
N LEU A 3 1.02 11.38 -6.72
CA LEU A 3 -0.33 11.00 -7.13
C LEU A 3 -1.01 10.09 -6.09
N TYR A 4 -0.32 9.04 -5.66
CA TYR A 4 -0.90 8.03 -4.77
C TYR A 4 -0.83 8.36 -3.29
N GLN A 5 0.01 9.33 -2.89
CA GLN A 5 0.04 9.80 -1.49
C GLN A 5 -1.34 10.29 -1.02
N ARG A 6 -2.09 10.99 -1.87
CA ARG A 6 -3.43 11.50 -1.52
C ARG A 6 -4.41 10.39 -1.18
N PHE A 7 -4.34 9.27 -1.90
CA PHE A 7 -5.20 8.12 -1.66
C PHE A 7 -4.79 7.38 -0.39
N LEU A 8 -3.49 7.23 -0.16
CA LEU A 8 -2.98 6.61 1.06
C LEU A 8 -3.34 7.46 2.31
N ASP A 9 -3.12 8.77 2.26
CA ASP A 9 -3.45 9.68 3.36
C ASP A 9 -4.95 9.64 3.68
N TYR A 10 -5.80 9.68 2.65
CA TYR A 10 -7.25 9.58 2.81
C TYR A 10 -7.66 8.23 3.42
N ALA A 11 -7.11 7.12 2.92
CA ALA A 11 -7.41 5.80 3.46
C ALA A 11 -6.99 5.66 4.92
N ILE A 12 -5.80 6.15 5.30
CA ILE A 12 -5.33 6.14 6.69
C ILE A 12 -6.24 6.98 7.57
N ALA A 13 -6.64 8.19 7.13
CA ALA A 13 -7.54 9.05 7.89
C ALA A 13 -8.91 8.39 8.12
N GLN A 14 -9.48 7.73 7.10
CA GLN A 14 -10.74 7.01 7.24
C GLN A 14 -10.62 5.80 8.17
N LEU A 15 -9.49 5.10 8.14
CA LEU A 15 -9.26 3.99 9.07
C LEU A 15 -9.11 4.49 10.52
N ASP A 16 -8.38 5.58 10.74
CA ASP A 16 -8.16 6.17 12.07
C ASP A 16 -9.46 6.74 12.67
N GLU A 17 -10.34 7.31 11.84
CA GLU A 17 -11.64 7.81 12.25
C GLU A 17 -12.58 6.69 12.76
N HIS A 18 -12.49 5.51 12.17
CA HIS A 18 -13.42 4.41 12.44
C HIS A 18 -12.85 3.28 13.29
N LEU A 19 -11.53 3.21 13.46
CA LEU A 19 -10.83 2.11 14.12
C LEU A 19 -9.76 2.64 15.07
N ASP A 20 -9.58 1.94 16.19
CA ASP A 20 -8.44 2.16 17.07
C ASP A 20 -7.17 1.56 16.42
N LEU A 21 -6.45 2.38 15.66
CA LEU A 21 -5.24 1.99 14.96
C LEU A 21 -4.05 1.95 15.91
N ARG A 22 -3.26 0.89 15.81
CA ARG A 22 -2.00 0.72 16.53
C ARG A 22 -0.88 0.50 15.52
N PRO A 23 0.34 0.99 15.77
CA PRO A 23 1.48 0.72 14.89
C PRO A 23 1.70 -0.79 14.71
N TYR A 24 1.98 -1.19 13.48
CA TYR A 24 2.44 -2.55 13.18
C TYR A 24 3.94 -2.49 12.86
N PRO A 25 4.77 -3.39 13.42
CA PRO A 25 6.22 -3.31 13.28
C PRO A 25 6.64 -3.43 11.81
N ILE A 26 7.50 -2.52 11.39
CA ILE A 26 8.23 -2.58 10.12
C ILE A 26 9.67 -2.97 10.46
N PRO A 27 10.28 -3.94 9.77
CA PRO A 27 11.68 -4.27 9.99
C PRO A 27 12.58 -3.05 9.75
N GLU A 28 13.62 -2.90 10.58
CA GLU A 28 14.55 -1.78 10.50
C GLU A 28 15.15 -1.65 9.09
N GLY A 29 15.11 -0.42 8.56
CA GLY A 29 15.61 -0.10 7.22
C GLY A 29 14.61 -0.38 6.09
N PHE A 30 13.37 -0.74 6.40
CA PHE A 30 12.28 -0.91 5.44
C PHE A 30 11.17 0.14 5.57
N GLU A 31 11.23 1.02 6.57
CA GLU A 31 10.33 2.17 6.72
C GLU A 31 10.45 3.10 5.53
N THR A 32 11.68 3.33 5.08
CA THR A 32 11.98 4.09 3.87
C THR A 32 13.27 3.56 3.25
N LYS A 33 13.24 3.27 1.95
CA LYS A 33 14.40 2.79 1.21
C LYS A 33 14.51 3.46 -0.14
N SER A 34 15.67 4.01 -0.45
CA SER A 34 15.99 4.59 -1.76
C SER A 34 16.98 3.72 -2.52
N ALA A 35 16.86 3.71 -3.84
CA ALA A 35 17.83 3.10 -4.75
C ALA A 35 17.93 3.91 -6.04
N ILE A 36 19.13 3.99 -6.61
CA ILE A 36 19.31 4.49 -7.98
C ILE A 36 19.08 3.34 -8.95
N VAL A 37 18.12 3.49 -9.86
CA VAL A 37 17.78 2.49 -10.88
C VAL A 37 17.98 3.08 -12.27
N GLY A 38 18.16 2.21 -13.27
CA GLY A 38 18.42 2.62 -14.66
C GLY A 38 19.91 2.66 -15.00
N LYS A 39 20.23 3.13 -16.21
CA LYS A 39 21.61 3.19 -16.73
C LYS A 39 21.88 4.50 -17.46
N GLY A 40 23.11 5.00 -17.33
CA GLY A 40 23.58 6.21 -18.02
C GLY A 40 22.69 7.42 -17.72
N LYS A 41 22.23 8.11 -18.76
CA LYS A 41 21.39 9.32 -18.66
C LYS A 41 19.95 9.06 -18.17
N HIS A 42 19.56 7.79 -18.00
CA HIS A 42 18.22 7.40 -17.52
C HIS A 42 18.24 6.87 -16.09
N GLN A 43 19.25 7.25 -15.30
CA GLN A 43 19.26 6.95 -13.87
C GLN A 43 18.24 7.81 -13.14
N ASN A 44 17.40 7.17 -12.32
CA ASN A 44 16.45 7.84 -11.47
C ASN A 44 16.56 7.28 -10.05
N GLU A 45 16.42 8.16 -9.05
CA GLU A 45 16.20 7.71 -7.69
C GLU A 45 14.76 7.20 -7.54
N VAL A 46 14.63 6.03 -6.94
CA VAL A 46 13.37 5.43 -6.56
C VAL A 46 13.35 5.28 -5.04
N GLN A 47 12.38 5.91 -4.40
CA GLN A 47 12.14 5.81 -2.97
C GLN A 47 10.89 4.98 -2.71
N THR A 48 10.98 4.02 -1.79
CA THR A 48 9.84 3.25 -1.28
C THR A 48 9.63 3.62 0.17
N ASP A 49 8.42 4.06 0.52
CA ASP A 49 7.99 4.21 1.91
C ASP A 49 7.06 3.07 2.28
N SER A 50 7.22 2.54 3.50
CA SER A 50 6.34 1.52 4.05
C SER A 50 5.48 2.11 5.17
N TYR A 51 4.23 1.69 5.20
CA TYR A 51 3.31 1.98 6.31
C TYR A 51 2.82 0.66 6.91
N GLY A 52 2.66 0.63 8.23
CA GLY A 52 2.22 -0.54 8.98
C GLY A 52 1.33 -0.14 10.16
N ALA A 53 0.11 -0.66 10.17
CA ALA A 53 -0.81 -0.53 11.30
C ALA A 53 -1.59 -1.83 11.54
N CYS A 54 -2.28 -1.92 12.67
CA CYS A 54 -3.22 -2.99 12.99
C CYS A 54 -4.35 -2.45 13.86
N SER A 55 -5.41 -3.22 14.02
CA SER A 55 -6.51 -2.90 14.94
C SER A 55 -7.11 -4.19 15.49
N THR A 56 -8.12 -4.11 16.35
CA THR A 56 -8.73 -5.27 17.02
C THR A 56 -9.24 -6.34 16.05
N LYS A 57 -9.79 -5.95 14.89
CA LYS A 57 -10.29 -6.89 13.86
C LYS A 57 -9.33 -7.10 12.69
N LEU A 58 -8.31 -6.26 12.57
CA LEU A 58 -7.40 -6.21 11.42
C LEU A 58 -5.98 -6.55 11.88
N ARG A 59 -5.51 -7.75 11.52
CA ARG A 59 -4.20 -8.25 11.96
C ARG A 59 -3.04 -7.44 11.37
N GLN A 60 -3.22 -6.90 10.18
CA GLN A 60 -2.21 -6.09 9.50
C GLN A 60 -2.87 -5.19 8.44
N ILE A 61 -2.48 -3.93 8.45
CA ILE A 61 -2.73 -2.93 7.42
C ILE A 61 -1.34 -2.53 6.94
N ARG A 62 -1.05 -2.70 5.64
CA ARG A 62 0.27 -2.37 5.10
C ARG A 62 0.16 -1.58 3.80
N ALA A 63 1.05 -0.62 3.63
CA ALA A 63 1.27 0.04 2.35
C ALA A 63 2.75 -0.02 1.96
N ALA A 64 3.02 -0.20 0.67
CA ALA A 64 4.30 0.11 0.04
C ALA A 64 4.07 1.14 -1.05
N HIS A 65 4.67 2.32 -0.88
CA HIS A 65 4.50 3.45 -1.79
C HIS A 65 5.83 3.78 -2.47
N VAL A 66 5.95 3.38 -3.73
CA VAL A 66 7.16 3.54 -4.55
C VAL A 66 7.03 4.80 -5.42
N LYS A 67 8.06 5.64 -5.37
CA LYS A 67 8.13 6.94 -6.02
C LYS A 67 9.42 7.04 -6.81
N GLY A 68 9.34 6.99 -8.13
CA GLY A 68 10.45 7.13 -9.07
C GLY A 68 10.26 8.34 -9.98
N GLY A 69 10.10 9.53 -9.38
CA GLY A 69 9.76 10.75 -10.11
C GLY A 69 8.34 10.72 -10.70
N SER A 70 8.13 11.44 -11.81
CA SER A 70 6.82 11.47 -12.50
C SER A 70 6.55 10.22 -13.35
N ALA A 71 7.58 9.44 -13.66
CA ALA A 71 7.50 8.31 -14.58
C ALA A 71 7.09 6.99 -13.90
N LEU A 72 7.34 6.83 -12.59
CA LEU A 72 7.03 5.61 -11.85
C LEU A 72 6.37 5.97 -10.51
N GLN A 73 5.13 5.54 -10.34
CA GLN A 73 4.42 5.60 -9.06
C GLN A 73 3.75 4.24 -8.83
N VAL A 74 3.95 3.65 -7.66
CA VAL A 74 3.28 2.41 -7.26
C VAL A 74 2.74 2.57 -5.85
N LEU A 75 1.49 2.19 -5.63
CA LEU A 75 0.92 2.00 -4.30
C LEU A 75 0.36 0.58 -4.21
N ASN A 76 0.97 -0.23 -3.36
CA ASN A 76 0.40 -1.51 -2.94
C ASN A 76 -0.11 -1.37 -1.51
N PHE A 77 -1.43 -1.35 -1.33
CA PHE A 77 -2.10 -1.16 -0.04
C PHE A 77 -3.02 -2.34 0.25
N VAL A 78 -2.79 -3.04 1.36
CA VAL A 78 -3.49 -4.28 1.69
C VAL A 78 -3.91 -4.30 3.15
N ILE A 79 -5.14 -4.73 3.42
CA ILE A 79 -5.71 -4.86 4.76
C ILE A 79 -6.10 -6.32 4.99
N PHE A 80 -5.46 -6.94 5.97
CA PHE A 80 -5.72 -8.32 6.37
C PHE A 80 -6.57 -8.36 7.64
N PRO A 81 -7.73 -9.03 7.62
CA PRO A 81 -8.48 -9.29 8.84
C PRO A 81 -7.80 -10.37 9.69
N HIS A 82 -8.10 -10.42 10.98
CA HIS A 82 -7.80 -11.61 11.77
C HIS A 82 -8.61 -12.82 11.27
N LEU A 83 -8.04 -14.03 11.38
CA LEU A 83 -8.61 -15.26 10.83
C LEU A 83 -9.94 -15.69 11.49
N ASN A 84 -10.26 -15.14 12.66
CA ASN A 84 -11.51 -15.37 13.36
C ASN A 84 -12.66 -14.47 12.88
N TYR A 85 -12.41 -13.60 11.90
CA TYR A 85 -13.45 -12.81 11.25
C TYR A 85 -13.58 -13.25 9.79
N ASN A 86 -14.80 -13.59 9.37
CA ASN A 86 -15.12 -13.84 7.96
C ASN A 86 -15.25 -12.50 7.21
N LEU A 87 -14.12 -11.84 6.99
CA LEU A 87 -14.04 -10.59 6.21
C LEU A 87 -13.15 -10.85 4.99
N PRO A 88 -13.46 -10.26 3.82
CA PRO A 88 -12.51 -10.22 2.72
C PRO A 88 -11.25 -9.45 3.14
N PHE A 89 -10.14 -9.69 2.45
CA PHE A 89 -9.00 -8.78 2.54
C PHE A 89 -9.15 -7.69 1.47
N PHE A 90 -8.92 -6.45 1.86
CA PHE A 90 -8.89 -5.35 0.90
C PHE A 90 -7.52 -5.32 0.22
N GLY A 91 -7.51 -5.24 -1.10
CA GLY A 91 -6.29 -5.07 -1.89
C GLY A 91 -6.44 -3.92 -2.88
N ALA A 92 -5.48 -3.01 -2.86
CA ALA A 92 -5.30 -1.98 -3.89
C ALA A 92 -3.87 -2.04 -4.42
N ASP A 93 -3.73 -2.25 -5.72
CA ASP A 93 -2.47 -2.21 -6.45
C ASP A 93 -2.60 -1.19 -7.58
N LEU A 94 -2.02 -0.01 -7.35
CA LEU A 94 -2.09 1.13 -8.25
C LEU A 94 -0.69 1.35 -8.84
N VAL A 95 -0.57 1.26 -10.16
CA VAL A 95 0.71 1.42 -10.86
C VAL A 95 0.54 2.48 -11.95
N THR A 96 1.41 3.48 -11.95
CA THR A 96 1.53 4.46 -13.03
C THR A 96 2.93 4.35 -13.63
N LEU A 97 2.97 4.13 -14.94
CA LEU A 97 4.17 4.08 -15.79
C LEU A 97 4.02 5.10 -16.92
N PRO A 98 5.07 5.40 -17.73
CA PRO A 98 4.95 6.35 -18.83
C PRO A 98 3.89 5.99 -19.89
N GLY A 99 3.49 4.71 -19.95
CA GLY A 99 2.46 4.20 -20.85
C GLY A 99 1.02 4.24 -20.32
N GLY A 100 0.81 4.69 -19.08
CA GLY A 100 -0.52 4.81 -18.47
C GLY A 100 -0.64 4.20 -17.08
N HIS A 101 -1.87 3.88 -16.71
CA HIS A 101 -2.23 3.40 -15.38
C HIS A 101 -2.71 1.94 -15.43
N LEU A 102 -2.24 1.14 -14.47
CA LEU A 102 -2.75 -0.19 -14.17
C LEU A 102 -3.31 -0.14 -12.75
N ILE A 103 -4.62 -0.31 -12.63
CA ILE A 103 -5.33 -0.09 -11.38
C ILE A 103 -6.13 -1.36 -11.07
N ALA A 104 -5.80 -2.01 -9.96
CA ALA A 104 -6.56 -3.11 -9.40
C ALA A 104 -6.98 -2.75 -7.98
N ILE A 105 -8.28 -2.81 -7.69
CA ILE A 105 -8.84 -2.58 -6.35
C ILE A 105 -9.94 -3.60 -6.14
N ASP A 106 -9.89 -4.34 -5.04
CA ASP A 106 -10.88 -5.38 -4.76
C ASP A 106 -11.03 -5.65 -3.26
N MET A 107 -12.22 -6.14 -2.89
CA MET A 107 -12.49 -6.81 -1.62
C MET A 107 -12.37 -8.31 -1.86
N GLN A 108 -11.15 -8.82 -1.78
CA GLN A 108 -10.82 -10.17 -2.22
C GLN A 108 -11.44 -11.20 -1.27
N PRO A 109 -12.34 -12.08 -1.77
CA PRO A 109 -13.04 -13.02 -0.92
C PRO A 109 -12.08 -14.09 -0.38
N LEU A 110 -12.33 -14.55 0.85
CA LEU A 110 -11.56 -15.64 1.45
C LEU A 110 -11.91 -17.00 0.86
N PHE A 111 -13.17 -17.15 0.43
CA PHE A 111 -13.72 -18.39 -0.12
C PHE A 111 -14.25 -18.14 -1.51
N ARG A 112 -14.03 -19.09 -2.42
CA ARG A 112 -14.44 -18.98 -3.82
C ARG A 112 -15.96 -19.10 -4.00
N ASP A 113 -16.61 -19.83 -3.10
CA ASP A 113 -17.97 -20.34 -3.25
C ASP A 113 -18.89 -19.95 -2.08
N ASP A 114 -18.62 -18.83 -1.39
CA ASP A 114 -19.56 -18.32 -0.36
C ASP A 114 -20.87 -17.93 -1.09
N PRO A 115 -22.03 -18.53 -0.73
CA PRO A 115 -23.26 -18.47 -1.52
C PRO A 115 -23.89 -17.08 -1.64
#